data_AF-A0A538DDN0-F1
#
_entry.id   AF-A0A538DDN0-F1
#
_cell.length_a   1.000
_cell.length_b   1.000
_cell.length_c   1.000
_cell.angle_alpha   90.00
_cell.angle_beta   90.00
_cell.angle_gamma   90.00
#
_symmetry.space_group_name_H-M   'P 1'
#
loop_
_entity.id
_entity.type
_entity.pdbx_description
1 polymer ?
#
loop_
_entity_poly.entity_id
_entity_poly.type
_entity_poly.pdbx_seq_one_letter_code
_entity_poly.pdbx_strand_id
1 'polypeptide(L)'
;MKALAVDLAALGNAEPLWLDWLEDARRRLRVDVEALDEELPNWGRLLERFAEERAPVYFRRDADVSSALRRLQAGGTRIVVFTDAPPELARVALSHLGATRRIDALEAGPGARARVLERLGEGAAVVSTREELLAVT
;
A
#
# COMPACT_ATOMS: atom_id res chain seq x y z
N MET A 1 -0.10 -20.05 -10.77
CA MET A 1 0.60 -19.45 -9.61
C MET A 1 -0.29 -19.65 -8.39
N LYS A 2 0.24 -20.05 -7.22
CA LYS A 2 -0.63 -20.27 -6.02
C LYS A 2 -0.74 -19.03 -5.13
N ALA A 3 0.33 -18.24 -5.04
CA ALA A 3 0.36 -17.00 -4.27
C ALA A 3 1.25 -15.94 -4.92
N LEU A 4 0.87 -14.68 -4.75
CA LEU A 4 1.54 -13.50 -5.28
C LEU A 4 1.63 -12.44 -4.19
N ALA A 5 2.85 -11.99 -3.89
CA ALA A 5 3.12 -10.81 -3.08
C ALA A 5 3.25 -9.60 -4.02
N VAL A 6 2.44 -8.57 -3.82
CA VAL A 6 2.42 -7.36 -4.65
C VAL A 6 2.80 -6.17 -3.80
N ASP A 7 3.84 -5.44 -4.19
CA ASP A 7 4.15 -4.17 -3.56
C ASP A 7 3.03 -3.16 -3.85
N LEU A 8 2.59 -2.39 -2.86
CA LEU A 8 1.61 -1.33 -3.06
C LEU A 8 2.07 -0.36 -4.16
N ALA A 9 3.38 -0.11 -4.30
CA ALA A 9 3.93 0.75 -5.35
C ALA A 9 3.63 0.25 -6.77
N ALA A 10 3.44 -1.06 -6.97
CA ALA A 10 3.01 -1.65 -8.24
C ALA A 10 1.55 -1.28 -8.61
N LEU A 11 0.74 -0.92 -7.60
CA LEU A 11 -0.65 -0.50 -7.75
C LEU A 11 -0.80 1.03 -7.75
N GLY A 12 0.01 1.71 -6.95
CA GLY A 12 0.09 3.16 -6.86
C GLY A 12 1.05 3.62 -5.76
N ASN A 13 1.95 4.55 -6.09
CA ASN A 13 2.96 5.03 -5.15
C ASN A 13 2.36 5.90 -4.04
N ALA A 14 2.45 5.44 -2.78
CA ALA A 14 1.96 6.15 -1.60
C ALA A 14 2.99 7.13 -0.99
N GLU A 15 4.26 7.03 -1.38
CA GLU A 15 5.36 7.83 -0.83
C GLU A 15 5.13 9.35 -0.96
N PRO A 16 4.66 9.91 -2.09
CA PRO A 16 4.47 11.35 -2.18
C PRO A 16 3.42 11.88 -1.18
N LEU A 17 2.35 11.12 -0.93
CA LEU A 17 1.33 11.49 0.05
C LEU A 17 1.87 11.40 1.49
N TRP A 18 2.72 10.40 1.77
CA TRP A 18 3.42 10.28 3.04
C TRP A 18 4.33 11.49 3.32
N LEU A 19 5.17 11.86 2.34
CA LEU A 19 6.08 12.99 2.45
C LEU A 19 5.34 14.31 2.65
N ASP A 20 4.22 14.53 1.95
CA ASP A 20 3.41 15.73 2.13
C ASP A 20 2.74 15.80 3.50
N TRP A 21 2.32 14.66 4.06
CA TRP A 21 1.81 14.62 5.43
C TRP A 21 2.91 14.94 6.45
N LEU A 22 4.12 14.37 6.30
CA LEU A 22 5.26 14.66 7.17
C LEU A 22 5.61 16.15 7.15
N GLU A 23 5.59 16.78 5.98
CA GLU A 23 5.85 18.21 5.87
C GLU A 23 4.73 19.05 6.50
N ASP A 24 3.46 18.66 6.35
CA ASP A 24 2.33 19.33 7.01
C ASP A 24 2.42 19.22 8.54
N ALA A 25 2.74 18.03 9.06
CA ALA A 25 2.93 17.77 10.48
C ALA A 25 4.08 18.62 11.04
N ARG A 26 5.24 18.61 10.38
CA ARG A 26 6.40 19.44 10.76
C ARG A 26 6.06 20.92 10.82
N ARG A 27 5.35 21.45 9.82
CA ARG A 27 5.03 22.88 9.74
C ARG A 27 3.92 23.32 10.70
N ARG A 28 2.84 22.54 10.79
CA ARG A 28 1.61 22.95 11.49
C ARG A 28 1.54 22.45 12.91
N LEU A 29 1.95 21.20 13.13
CA LEU A 29 1.95 20.58 14.47
C LEU A 29 3.27 20.83 15.20
N ARG A 30 4.33 21.23 14.47
CA ARG A 30 5.65 21.58 15.02
C ARG A 30 6.28 20.44 15.82
N VAL A 31 6.14 19.23 15.29
CA VAL A 31 6.70 18.00 15.89
C VAL A 31 7.93 17.55 15.12
N ASP A 32 8.82 16.83 15.81
CA ASP A 32 9.82 15.99 15.17
C ASP A 32 9.15 14.77 14.53
N VAL A 33 9.28 14.68 13.21
CA VAL A 33 8.64 13.60 12.44
C VAL A 33 9.44 12.30 12.48
N GLU A 34 10.65 12.31 13.04
CA GLU A 34 11.42 11.10 13.32
C GLU A 34 11.00 10.46 14.66
N ALA A 35 10.26 11.18 15.50
CA ALA A 35 9.79 10.77 16.84
C ALA A 35 8.25 10.91 16.99
N LEU A 36 7.50 10.55 15.94
CA LEU A 36 6.04 10.73 15.90
C LEU A 36 5.30 9.99 17.00
N ASP A 37 5.77 8.80 17.39
CA ASP A 37 5.12 8.00 18.44
C ASP A 37 5.22 8.69 19.81
N GLU A 38 6.30 9.42 20.06
CA GLU A 38 6.51 10.20 21.28
C GLU A 38 5.81 11.57 21.23
N GLU A 39 5.99 12.31 20.15
CA GLU A 39 5.53 13.71 20.06
C GLU A 39 4.08 13.86 19.62
N LEU A 40 3.55 12.88 18.90
CA LEU A 40 2.19 12.88 18.38
C LEU A 40 1.58 11.48 18.43
N PRO A 41 1.30 10.90 19.62
CA PRO A 41 0.86 9.50 19.75
C PRO A 41 -0.41 9.13 18.97
N ASN A 42 -1.20 10.11 18.52
CA ASN A 42 -2.39 9.93 17.69
C ASN A 42 -2.14 10.19 16.18
N TRP A 43 -0.88 10.28 15.74
CA TRP A 43 -0.51 10.67 14.38
C TRP A 43 -1.14 9.80 13.30
N GLY A 44 -1.29 8.48 13.54
CA GLY A 44 -1.92 7.57 12.59
C GLY A 44 -3.33 8.00 12.21
N ARG A 45 -4.16 8.39 13.19
CA ARG A 45 -5.52 8.89 12.91
C ARG A 45 -5.51 10.21 12.13
N LEU A 46 -4.53 11.07 12.38
CA LEU A 46 -4.36 12.33 11.66
C LEU A 46 -3.89 12.08 10.22
N LEU A 47 -2.99 11.11 10.02
CA LEU A 47 -2.56 10.64 8.70
C LEU A 47 -3.73 10.06 7.91
N GLU A 48 -4.53 9.17 8.52
CA GLU A 48 -5.68 8.55 7.84
C GLU A 48 -6.62 9.63 7.29
N ARG A 49 -7.01 10.59 8.13
CA ARG A 49 -7.88 11.70 7.72
C ARG A 49 -7.24 12.56 6.62
N PHE A 50 -5.97 12.95 6.79
CA PHE A 50 -5.26 13.74 5.78
C PHE A 50 -5.19 13.00 4.44
N ALA A 51 -4.92 11.69 4.49
CA ALA A 51 -4.85 10.85 3.32
C ALA A 51 -6.22 10.72 2.65
N GLU A 52 -7.31 10.49 3.38
CA GLU A 52 -8.67 10.42 2.82
C GLU A 52 -9.06 11.70 2.08
N GLU A 53 -8.75 12.87 2.66
CA GLU A 53 -9.06 14.17 2.07
C GLU A 53 -8.27 14.42 0.77
N ARG A 54 -7.07 13.85 0.64
CA ARG A 54 -6.12 14.16 -0.44
C ARG A 54 -5.90 13.05 -1.46
N ALA A 55 -6.28 11.82 -1.12
CA ALA A 55 -6.03 10.63 -1.93
C ALA A 55 -6.42 10.75 -3.42
N PRO A 56 -7.52 11.44 -3.82
CA PRO A 56 -7.84 11.62 -5.24
C PRO A 56 -6.77 12.36 -6.07
N VAL A 57 -5.89 13.13 -5.42
CA VAL A 57 -4.78 13.84 -6.08
C VAL A 57 -3.61 12.88 -6.39
N TYR A 58 -3.37 11.92 -5.51
CA TYR A 58 -2.18 11.05 -5.55
C TYR A 58 -2.49 9.70 -6.21
N PHE A 59 -3.70 9.19 -6.03
CA PHE A 59 -4.08 7.86 -6.49
C PHE A 59 -5.07 7.96 -7.63
N ARG A 60 -4.69 7.35 -8.75
CA ARG A 60 -5.57 7.15 -9.90
C ARG A 60 -5.69 5.67 -10.16
N ARG A 61 -6.93 5.25 -10.44
CA ARG A 61 -7.18 3.86 -10.84
C ARG A 61 -6.57 3.63 -12.21
N ASP A 62 -5.87 2.52 -12.33
CA ASP A 62 -5.35 2.01 -13.58
C ASP A 62 -6.21 0.82 -14.03
N ALA A 63 -6.75 0.91 -15.24
CA ALA A 63 -7.64 -0.09 -15.80
C ALA A 63 -6.93 -1.42 -16.10
N ASP A 64 -5.65 -1.38 -16.50
CA ASP A 64 -4.85 -2.56 -16.79
C ASP A 64 -4.51 -3.28 -15.48
N VAL A 65 -4.08 -2.53 -14.45
CA VAL A 65 -3.84 -3.06 -13.10
C VAL A 65 -5.11 -3.70 -12.53
N SER A 66 -6.24 -3.02 -12.64
CA SER A 66 -7.54 -3.53 -12.17
C SER A 66 -7.92 -4.82 -12.90
N SER A 67 -7.69 -4.88 -14.21
CA SER A 67 -7.93 -6.07 -15.03
C SER A 67 -6.98 -7.21 -14.67
N ALA A 68 -5.71 -6.90 -14.40
CA ALA A 68 -4.70 -7.85 -13.99
C ALA A 68 -5.06 -8.54 -12.68
N LEU A 69 -5.32 -7.75 -11.63
CA LEU A 69 -5.76 -8.26 -10.33
C LEU A 69 -7.03 -9.11 -10.45
N ARG A 70 -7.98 -8.68 -11.28
CA ARG A 70 -9.21 -9.46 -11.53
C ARG A 70 -8.93 -10.80 -12.18
N ARG A 71 -8.06 -10.86 -13.19
CA ARG A 71 -7.69 -12.13 -13.87
C ARG A 71 -6.97 -13.08 -12.91
N LEU A 72 -6.02 -12.57 -12.11
CA LEU A 72 -5.31 -13.34 -11.10
C LEU A 72 -6.27 -13.90 -10.04
N GLN A 73 -7.18 -13.09 -9.51
CA GLN A 73 -8.19 -13.52 -8.54
C GLN A 73 -9.13 -14.58 -9.14
N ALA A 74 -9.58 -14.39 -10.39
CA ALA A 74 -10.44 -15.37 -11.08
C ALA A 74 -9.72 -16.70 -11.36
N GLY A 75 -8.40 -16.66 -11.55
CA GLY A 75 -7.54 -17.84 -11.66
C GLY A 75 -7.23 -18.53 -10.33
N GLY A 76 -7.75 -18.02 -9.21
CA GLY A 76 -7.52 -18.58 -7.87
C GLY A 76 -6.15 -18.25 -7.28
N THR A 77 -5.42 -17.27 -7.83
CA THR A 77 -4.17 -16.79 -7.24
C THR A 77 -4.48 -16.04 -5.95
N ARG A 78 -3.84 -16.44 -4.84
CA ARG A 78 -3.88 -15.68 -3.59
C ARG A 78 -3.00 -14.43 -3.71
N ILE A 79 -3.58 -13.24 -3.56
CA ILE A 79 -2.90 -11.96 -3.73
C ILE A 79 -2.75 -11.28 -2.37
N VAL A 80 -1.52 -11.02 -1.96
CA VAL A 80 -1.21 -10.26 -0.74
C VAL A 80 -0.47 -9.00 -1.12
N VAL A 81 -1.00 -7.84 -0.73
CA VAL A 81 -0.30 -6.57 -0.92
C VAL A 81 0.61 -6.29 0.27
N PHE A 82 1.82 -5.79 0.02
CA PHE A 82 2.72 -5.32 1.06
C PHE A 82 3.22 -3.90 0.82
N THR A 83 3.60 -3.20 1.88
CA THR A 83 4.30 -1.91 1.82
C THR A 83 4.97 -1.59 3.14
N ASP A 84 6.09 -0.89 3.12
CA ASP A 84 6.69 -0.36 4.35
C ASP A 84 6.01 0.93 4.83
N ALA A 85 5.06 1.48 4.07
CA ALA A 85 4.27 2.64 4.47
C ALA A 85 3.36 2.32 5.68
N PRO A 86 2.96 3.33 6.47
CA PRO A 86 2.03 3.15 7.58
C PRO A 86 0.72 2.47 7.17
N PRO A 87 0.14 1.61 8.04
CA PRO A 87 -1.08 0.85 7.73
C PRO A 87 -2.29 1.73 7.41
N GLU A 88 -2.40 2.91 8.02
CA GLU A 88 -3.45 3.89 7.76
C GLU A 88 -3.41 4.37 6.30
N LEU A 89 -2.23 4.81 5.86
CA LEU A 89 -2.00 5.29 4.50
C LEU A 89 -2.20 4.17 3.47
N ALA A 90 -1.68 2.97 3.75
CA ALA A 90 -1.81 1.82 2.87
C ALA A 90 -3.28 1.42 2.63
N ARG A 91 -4.11 1.47 3.69
CA ARG A 91 -5.56 1.19 3.59
C ARG A 91 -6.28 2.23 2.73
N VAL A 92 -5.99 3.51 2.93
CA VAL A 92 -6.56 4.59 2.11
C VAL A 92 -6.15 4.43 0.64
N ALA A 93 -4.86 4.21 0.37
CA ALA A 93 -4.35 4.01 -0.97
C ALA A 93 -5.08 2.85 -1.70
N LEU A 94 -5.18 1.68 -1.07
CA LEU A 94 -5.87 0.52 -1.66
C LEU A 94 -7.36 0.77 -1.96
N SER A 95 -8.04 1.49 -1.07
CA SER A 95 -9.44 1.87 -1.26
C SER A 95 -9.62 2.75 -2.50
N HIS A 96 -8.79 3.79 -2.64
CA HIS A 96 -8.84 4.71 -3.79
C HIS A 96 -8.43 4.04 -5.10
N LEU A 97 -7.40 3.18 -5.07
CA LEU A 97 -6.98 2.35 -6.20
C LEU A 97 -8.02 1.28 -6.58
N GLY A 98 -9.04 1.05 -5.74
CA GLY A 98 -10.10 0.08 -6.00
C GLY A 98 -9.66 -1.37 -5.87
N ALA A 99 -8.52 -1.62 -5.21
CA ALA A 99 -7.90 -2.94 -5.09
C ALA A 99 -8.38 -3.73 -3.85
N THR A 100 -9.04 -3.08 -2.87
CA THR A 100 -9.43 -3.71 -1.60
C THR A 100 -10.21 -5.03 -1.76
N ARG A 101 -11.08 -5.13 -2.76
CA ARG A 101 -11.91 -6.35 -2.99
C ARG A 101 -11.21 -7.42 -3.84
N ARG A 102 -9.99 -7.13 -4.30
CA ARG A 102 -9.21 -7.96 -5.23
C ARG A 102 -8.00 -8.60 -4.59
N ILE A 103 -7.74 -8.31 -3.32
CA ILE A 103 -6.63 -8.84 -2.56
C ILE A 103 -7.16 -9.66 -1.39
N ASP A 104 -6.38 -10.61 -0.92
CA ASP A 104 -6.72 -11.46 0.23
C ASP A 104 -6.22 -10.85 1.55
N ALA A 105 -5.12 -10.08 1.50
CA ALA A 105 -4.58 -9.40 2.67
C ALA A 105 -3.71 -8.20 2.29
N LEU A 106 -3.59 -7.26 3.23
CA LEU A 106 -2.60 -6.19 3.26
C LEU A 106 -1.63 -6.47 4.41
N GLU A 107 -0.33 -6.30 4.16
CA GLU A 107 0.73 -6.24 5.17
C GLU A 107 1.40 -4.87 5.07
N ALA A 108 1.45 -4.11 6.16
CA ALA A 108 1.94 -2.73 6.14
C ALA A 108 2.96 -2.46 7.25
N GLY A 109 3.73 -1.39 7.11
CA GLY A 109 4.77 -0.98 8.04
C GLY A 109 6.10 -1.72 7.83
N PRO A 110 7.16 -1.29 8.54
CA PRO A 110 8.54 -1.69 8.26
C PRO A 110 8.74 -3.20 8.23
N GLY A 111 9.36 -3.72 7.17
CA GLY A 111 9.65 -5.15 7.00
C GLY A 111 8.45 -5.96 6.49
N ALA A 112 7.41 -5.31 5.95
CA ALA A 112 6.21 -5.99 5.47
C ALA A 112 6.52 -7.06 4.43
N ARG A 113 7.48 -6.81 3.52
CA ARG A 113 7.90 -7.78 2.50
C ARG A 113 8.35 -9.11 3.11
N ALA A 114 9.20 -9.07 4.14
CA ALA A 114 9.71 -10.26 4.79
C ALA A 114 8.57 -11.06 5.46
N ARG A 115 7.69 -10.37 6.18
CA ARG A 115 6.51 -10.99 6.82
C ARG A 115 5.56 -11.63 5.82
N VAL A 116 5.33 -11.00 4.66
CA VAL A 116 4.51 -11.59 3.59
C VAL A 116 5.15 -12.84 3.01
N LEU A 117 6.45 -12.82 2.72
CA LEU A 117 7.13 -13.97 2.15
C LEU A 117 7.14 -15.16 3.11
N GLU A 118 7.39 -14.92 4.39
CA GLU A 118 7.29 -15.92 5.44
C GLU A 118 5.88 -16.54 5.49
N ARG A 119 4.84 -15.71 5.41
CA ARG A 119 3.44 -16.16 5.44
C ARG A 119 3.00 -16.92 4.19
N LEU A 120 3.50 -16.55 3.01
CA LEU A 120 3.10 -17.18 1.74
C LEU A 120 3.90 -18.46 1.45
N GLY A 121 5.09 -18.61 2.04
CA GLY A 121 5.95 -19.78 1.89
C GLY A 121 6.73 -19.82 0.57
N GLU A 122 7.47 -20.90 0.38
CA GLU A 122 8.31 -21.12 -0.80
C GLU A 122 7.46 -21.21 -2.08
N GLY A 123 7.83 -20.43 -3.10
CA GLY A 123 7.13 -20.38 -4.40
C GLY A 123 6.13 -19.24 -4.59
N ALA A 124 6.02 -18.32 -3.61
CA ALA A 124 5.34 -17.04 -3.82
C ALA A 124 6.11 -16.17 -4.81
N ALA A 125 5.44 -15.72 -5.87
CA ALA A 125 6.02 -14.70 -6.76
C ALA A 125 5.97 -13.33 -6.07
N VAL A 126 6.94 -12.47 -6.37
CA VAL A 126 6.97 -11.08 -5.89
C VAL A 126 6.90 -10.17 -7.09
N VAL A 127 6.02 -9.18 -7.02
CA VAL A 127 5.86 -8.11 -8.00
C VAL A 127 6.04 -6.79 -7.27
N SER A 128 7.00 -5.98 -7.71
CA SER A 128 7.32 -4.68 -7.14
C SER A 128 6.92 -3.52 -8.05
N THR A 129 6.68 -3.79 -9.33
CA THR A 129 6.35 -2.75 -10.32
C THR A 129 5.06 -3.05 -11.07
N ARG A 130 4.49 -2.01 -11.66
CA ARG A 130 3.31 -2.11 -12.52
C ARG A 130 3.59 -3.05 -13.69
N GLU A 131 4.74 -2.90 -14.33
CA GLU A 131 5.15 -3.68 -15.51
C GLU A 131 5.27 -5.16 -15.17
N GLU A 132 5.86 -5.50 -14.03
CA GLU A 132 5.91 -6.87 -13.53
C GLU A 132 4.50 -7.43 -13.27
N LEU A 133 3.60 -6.64 -12.68
CA LEU A 133 2.21 -7.07 -12.44
C LEU A 133 1.51 -7.44 -13.75
N LEU A 134 1.69 -6.62 -14.78
CA LEU A 134 1.09 -6.85 -16.08
C LEU A 134 1.71 -8.06 -16.81
N ALA A 135 2.98 -8.36 -16.55
CA ALA A 135 3.68 -9.49 -17.14
C ALA A 135 3.32 -10.85 -16.49
N VAL A 136 2.88 -10.87 -15.24
CA VAL A 136 2.51 -12.11 -14.51
C VAL A 136 1.06 -12.54 -14.68
N THR A 137 0.26 -11.77 -15.41
CA THR A 137 -1.17 -12.01 -15.62
C THR A 137 -1.44 -12.77 -16.92
#